data_AF-A0A8T4ZMH5-F1
#
_entry.id   AF-A0A8T4ZMH5-F1
#
_cell.length_a   1.000
_cell.length_b   1.000
_cell.length_c   1.000
_cell.angle_alpha   90.00
_cell.angle_beta   90.00
_cell.angle_gamma   90.00
#
_symmetry.space_group_name_H-M   'P 1'
#
loop_
_entity.id
_entity.type
_entity.pdbx_description
1 polymer ?
#
loop_
_entity_poly.entity_id
_entity_poly.type
_entity_poly.pdbx_seq_one_letter_code
_entity_poly.pdbx_strand_id
1 'polypeptide(L)'
;MEHLPKYTGKVLKTALLIPTGYVASYGGIAKAAGGGARAVGNVMASNPFAPIVPCHRVVCSDMTLGGYGGGLSLKLALLKREARGCRSEKEVPIDGRKLLVFPVETVLNKLSKTYA
;
A
#
# COMPACT_ATOMS: atom_id res chain seq x y z
N MET A 1 -9.11 13.00 11.02
CA MET A 1 -8.90 11.59 11.44
C MET A 1 -9.06 11.38 12.96
N GLU A 2 -9.25 12.44 13.77
CA GLU A 2 -9.31 12.32 15.24
C GLU A 2 -10.52 11.53 15.76
N HIS A 3 -11.63 11.48 15.01
CA HIS A 3 -12.83 10.72 15.37
C HIS A 3 -12.82 9.25 14.89
N LEU A 4 -11.74 8.77 14.27
CA LEU A 4 -11.61 7.36 13.87
C LEU A 4 -11.08 6.53 15.04
N PRO A 5 -11.40 5.21 15.08
CA PRO A 5 -10.72 4.30 15.99
C PRO A 5 -9.20 4.44 15.87
N LYS A 6 -8.50 4.53 17.01
CA LYS A 6 -7.06 4.84 17.06
C LYS A 6 -6.23 3.99 16.09
N TYR A 7 -6.55 2.71 15.99
CA TYR A 7 -5.90 1.78 15.07
C TYR A 7 -6.13 2.13 13.60
N THR A 8 -7.40 2.32 13.20
CA THR A 8 -7.79 2.71 11.83
C THR A 8 -7.10 3.99 11.40
N GLY A 9 -7.13 5.03 12.24
CA GLY A 9 -6.45 6.29 11.98
C GLY A 9 -4.94 6.10 11.75
N LYS A 10 -4.28 5.29 12.58
CA LYS A 10 -2.84 5.03 12.44
C LYS A 10 -2.49 4.29 11.15
N VAL A 11 -3.28 3.28 10.78
CA VAL A 11 -3.10 2.53 9.53
C VAL A 11 -3.29 3.46 8.31
N LEU A 12 -4.33 4.28 8.29
CA LEU A 12 -4.59 5.21 7.19
C LEU A 12 -3.50 6.29 7.07
N LYS A 13 -3.03 6.84 8.20
CA LYS A 13 -1.86 7.75 8.23
C LYS A 13 -0.61 7.07 7.68
N THR A 14 -0.37 5.81 8.05
CA THR A 14 0.77 5.04 7.55
C THR A 14 0.69 4.85 6.03
N ALA A 15 -0.48 4.48 5.51
CA ALA A 15 -0.69 4.32 4.07
C ALA A 15 -0.53 5.65 3.30
N LEU A 16 -0.94 6.77 3.90
CA LEU A 16 -0.79 8.11 3.32
C LEU A 16 0.68 8.51 3.10
N LEU A 17 1.60 7.96 3.88
CA LEU A 17 3.04 8.25 3.77
C LEU A 17 3.75 7.46 2.66
N ILE A 18 3.06 6.50 2.00
CA ILE A 18 3.65 5.75 0.89
C ILE A 18 3.83 6.71 -0.30
N PRO A 19 5.07 6.96 -0.79
CA PRO A 19 5.30 7.91 -1.88
C PRO A 19 4.70 7.43 -3.20
N THR A 20 4.38 8.37 -4.09
CA THR A 20 4.01 8.05 -5.48
C THR A 20 5.15 7.31 -6.18
N GLY A 21 4.83 6.24 -6.92
CA GLY A 21 5.83 5.35 -7.53
C GLY A 21 6.30 4.23 -6.62
N TYR A 22 5.76 4.14 -5.39
CA TYR A 22 6.06 3.09 -4.43
C TYR A 22 4.80 2.38 -3.92
N VAL A 23 4.99 1.15 -3.47
CA VAL A 23 3.99 0.31 -2.81
C VAL A 23 4.52 -0.18 -1.46
N ALA A 24 3.62 -0.55 -0.55
CA ALA A 24 3.95 -1.22 0.69
C ALA A 24 3.13 -2.51 0.83
N SER A 25 3.67 -3.50 1.53
CA SER A 25 2.87 -4.69 1.85
C SER A 25 1.94 -4.47 3.03
N TYR A 26 0.82 -5.20 3.09
CA TYR A 26 -0.04 -5.20 4.29
C TYR A 26 0.75 -5.53 5.57
N GLY A 27 1.70 -6.46 5.48
CA GLY A 27 2.60 -6.83 6.58
C GLY A 27 3.56 -5.70 6.94
N GLY A 28 4.09 -4.95 5.96
CA GLY A 28 4.94 -3.78 6.20
C GLY A 28 4.18 -2.70 6.97
N ILE A 29 2.95 -2.39 6.56
CA ILE A 29 2.09 -1.46 7.29
C ILE A 29 1.76 -1.98 8.68
N ALA A 30 1.48 -3.28 8.85
CA ALA A 30 1.23 -3.86 10.17
C ALA A 30 2.45 -3.74 11.10
N LYS A 31 3.68 -3.89 10.58
CA LYS A 31 4.91 -3.67 11.36
C LYS A 31 5.04 -2.21 11.81
N ALA A 32 4.76 -1.25 10.92
CA ALA A 32 4.83 0.17 11.23
C ALA A 32 3.69 0.64 12.15
N ALA A 33 2.44 0.38 11.79
CA ALA A 33 1.27 0.82 12.53
C ALA A 33 0.96 -0.03 13.79
N GLY A 34 1.34 -1.31 13.79
CA GLY A 34 0.91 -2.34 14.75
C GLY A 34 -0.19 -3.24 14.17
N GLY A 35 -0.56 -4.27 14.92
CA GLY A 35 -1.60 -5.25 14.53
C GLY A 35 -1.10 -6.28 13.51
N GLY A 36 -2.02 -6.81 12.71
CA GLY A 36 -1.74 -7.87 11.73
C GLY A 36 -2.12 -7.48 10.30
N ALA A 37 -1.51 -8.15 9.32
CA ALA A 37 -1.74 -7.87 7.89
C ALA A 37 -3.23 -7.96 7.49
N ARG A 38 -3.98 -8.92 8.05
CA ARG A 38 -5.43 -9.04 7.81
C ARG A 38 -6.21 -7.82 8.33
N ALA A 39 -5.85 -7.32 9.51
CA ALA A 39 -6.49 -6.13 10.08
C ALA A 39 -6.20 -4.87 9.24
N VAL A 40 -4.98 -4.72 8.72
CA VAL A 40 -4.64 -3.68 7.74
C VAL A 40 -5.49 -3.83 6.48
N GLY A 41 -5.63 -5.04 5.95
CA GLY A 41 -6.49 -5.33 4.81
C GLY A 41 -7.93 -4.87 5.01
N ASN A 42 -8.51 -5.15 6.18
CA ASN A 42 -9.86 -4.69 6.53
C ASN A 42 -9.97 -3.16 6.56
N VAL A 43 -8.95 -2.47 7.10
CA VAL A 43 -8.91 -0.99 7.09
C VAL A 43 -8.77 -0.44 5.67
N MET A 44 -7.96 -1.07 4.82
CA MET A 44 -7.83 -0.66 3.41
C MET A 44 -9.13 -0.88 2.62
N ALA A 45 -9.85 -1.98 2.89
CA ALA A 45 -11.11 -2.30 2.23
C ALA A 45 -12.24 -1.33 2.59
N SER A 46 -12.21 -0.77 3.82
CA SER A 46 -13.20 0.17 4.34
C SER A 46 -12.73 1.63 4.33
N ASN A 47 -11.65 1.94 3.59
CA ASN A 47 -11.05 3.27 3.56
C ASN A 47 -12.03 4.33 2.98
N PRO A 48 -12.58 5.25 3.79
CA PRO A 48 -13.55 6.23 3.33
C PRO A 48 -12.90 7.43 2.59
N PHE A 49 -11.57 7.52 2.61
CA PHE A 49 -10.81 8.61 2.00
C PHE A 49 -10.14 8.19 0.69
N ALA A 50 -10.54 7.08 0.10
CA ALA A 50 -10.04 6.71 -1.23
C ALA A 50 -10.49 7.75 -2.27
N PRO A 51 -9.63 8.17 -3.22
CA PRO A 51 -8.25 7.75 -3.45
C PRO A 51 -7.18 8.61 -2.74
N ILE A 52 -7.57 9.62 -1.94
CA ILE A 52 -6.64 10.54 -1.25
C ILE A 52 -5.71 9.75 -0.32
N VAL A 53 -6.26 8.85 0.51
CA VAL A 53 -5.46 7.83 1.18
C VAL A 53 -5.24 6.69 0.19
N PRO A 54 -4.00 6.42 -0.25
CA PRO A 54 -3.72 5.61 -1.43
C PRO A 54 -3.75 4.11 -1.11
N CYS A 55 -4.94 3.56 -0.84
CA CYS A 55 -5.09 2.12 -0.55
C CYS A 55 -4.72 1.22 -1.73
N HIS A 56 -4.66 1.75 -2.96
CA HIS A 56 -4.15 1.03 -4.15
C HIS A 56 -2.64 0.75 -4.07
N ARG A 57 -1.87 1.51 -3.27
CA ARG A 57 -0.44 1.29 -3.04
C ARG A 57 -0.16 0.16 -2.04
N VAL A 58 -1.18 -0.43 -1.43
CA VAL A 58 -1.02 -1.53 -0.46
C VAL A 58 -1.24 -2.88 -1.13
N VAL A 59 -0.23 -3.75 -1.05
CA VAL A 59 -0.16 -5.02 -1.82
C VAL A 59 0.18 -6.22 -0.95
N CYS A 60 0.15 -7.42 -1.52
CA CYS A 60 0.58 -8.65 -0.84
C CYS A 60 2.09 -8.60 -0.51
N SER A 61 2.52 -9.41 0.47
CA SER A 61 3.94 -9.45 0.89
C SER A 61 4.88 -9.96 -0.19
N ASP A 62 4.35 -10.69 -1.17
CA ASP A 62 5.10 -11.19 -2.31
C ASP A 62 5.06 -10.22 -3.51
N MET A 63 4.55 -8.99 -3.33
CA MET A 63 4.39 -7.95 -4.35
C MET A 63 3.37 -8.27 -5.45
N THR A 64 2.44 -9.21 -5.21
CA THR A 64 1.25 -9.37 -6.05
C THR A 64 0.13 -8.42 -5.64
N LEU A 65 -0.84 -8.18 -6.53
CA LEU A 65 -2.00 -7.36 -6.22
C LEU A 65 -2.88 -8.04 -5.16
N GLY A 66 -3.06 -7.38 -4.02
CA GLY A 66 -4.11 -7.71 -3.07
C GLY A 66 -5.46 -7.08 -3.48
N GLY A 67 -6.54 -7.52 -2.82
CA GLY A 67 -7.88 -6.99 -3.03
C GLY A 67 -7.99 -5.47 -2.92
N TYR A 68 -8.96 -4.89 -3.64
CA TYR A 68 -9.20 -3.45 -3.70
C TYR A 68 -10.66 -3.16 -4.01
N GLY A 69 -11.28 -2.26 -3.24
CA GLY A 69 -12.72 -1.98 -3.32
C GLY A 69 -13.18 -1.47 -4.70
N GLY A 70 -12.32 -0.77 -5.42
CA GLY A 70 -12.60 -0.34 -6.80
C GLY A 70 -12.25 -1.37 -7.90
N GLY A 71 -11.91 -2.60 -7.52
CA GLY A 71 -11.50 -3.66 -8.44
C GLY A 71 -10.02 -3.65 -8.82
N LEU A 72 -9.49 -4.82 -9.18
CA LEU A 72 -8.06 -4.99 -9.50
C LEU A 72 -7.64 -4.25 -10.77
N SER A 73 -8.53 -4.11 -11.75
CA SER A 73 -8.25 -3.36 -12.98
C SER A 73 -7.97 -1.89 -12.71
N LEU A 74 -8.77 -1.25 -11.85
CA LEU A 74 -8.56 0.14 -11.44
C LEU A 74 -7.28 0.29 -10.60
N LYS A 75 -7.04 -0.63 -9.65
CA LYS A 75 -5.80 -0.66 -8.87
C LYS A 75 -4.58 -0.70 -9.77
N LEU A 76 -4.58 -1.59 -10.76
CA LEU A 76 -3.49 -1.73 -11.71
C LEU A 76 -3.32 -0.47 -12.58
N ALA A 77 -4.41 0.13 -13.05
CA ALA A 77 -4.37 1.37 -13.82
C ALA A 77 -3.76 2.53 -13.03
N LEU A 78 -4.13 2.68 -11.75
CA LEU A 78 -3.55 3.68 -10.85
C LEU A 78 -2.06 3.44 -10.63
N LEU A 79 -1.65 2.21 -10.35
CA LEU A 79 -0.23 1.87 -10.19
C LEU A 79 0.57 2.15 -11.46
N LYS A 80 0.07 1.75 -12.64
CA LYS A 80 0.71 2.06 -13.93
C LYS A 80 0.90 3.56 -14.13
N ARG A 81 -0.10 4.38 -13.78
CA ARG A 81 -0.03 5.84 -13.87
C ARG A 81 0.99 6.44 -12.91
N GLU A 82 1.23 5.80 -11.77
CA GLU A 82 2.18 6.25 -10.76
C GLU A 82 3.62 5.78 -11.00
N ALA A 83 3.84 4.87 -11.97
CA ALA A 83 5.18 4.38 -12.32
C ALA A 83 6.08 5.55 -12.75
N ARG A 84 7.30 5.58 -12.20
CA ARG A 84 8.25 6.70 -12.36
C ARG A 84 9.67 6.25 -12.72
N GLY A 85 9.87 4.96 -12.99
CA GLY A 85 11.20 4.38 -13.18
C GLY A 85 11.98 4.20 -11.88
N CYS A 86 11.28 4.01 -10.75
CA CYS A 86 11.92 3.74 -9.47
C CYS A 86 12.58 2.36 -9.50
N ARG A 87 13.80 2.25 -8.95
CA ARG A 87 14.60 1.00 -9.07
C ARG A 87 14.96 0.34 -7.74
N SER A 88 14.97 1.11 -6.66
CA SER A 88 15.36 0.63 -5.34
C SER A 88 14.24 0.83 -4.32
N GLU A 89 14.17 -0.12 -3.37
CA GLU A 89 13.36 0.00 -2.17
C GLU A 89 13.82 1.16 -1.28
N LYS A 90 12.91 1.66 -0.44
CA LYS A 90 13.15 2.78 0.46
C LYS A 90 12.52 2.52 1.82
N GLU A 91 13.10 3.13 2.84
CA GLU A 91 12.50 3.18 4.18
C GLU A 91 11.85 4.55 4.39
N VAL A 92 10.57 4.54 4.72
CA VAL A 92 9.82 5.75 5.10
C VAL A 92 9.72 5.79 6.63
N PRO A 93 10.20 6.84 7.29
CA PRO A 93 10.07 6.98 8.74
C PRO A 93 8.62 7.27 9.13
N ILE A 94 8.09 6.54 10.11
CA ILE A 94 6.71 6.65 10.62
C ILE A 94 6.75 6.55 12.14
N ASP A 95 6.56 7.66 12.86
CA ASP A 95 6.45 7.72 14.32
C ASP A 95 7.51 6.85 15.06
N GLY A 96 8.79 7.00 14.70
CA GLY A 96 9.90 6.25 15.30
C GLY A 96 10.08 4.80 14.79
N ARG A 97 9.25 4.37 13.84
CA ARG A 97 9.39 3.11 13.10
C ARG A 97 9.71 3.38 11.63
N LYS A 98 9.95 2.30 10.88
CA LYS A 98 10.24 2.35 9.45
C LYS A 98 9.24 1.51 8.68
N LEU A 99 8.75 2.05 7.57
CA LEU A 99 7.98 1.32 6.58
C LEU A 99 8.86 1.07 5.36
N LEU A 100 9.14 -0.19 5.08
CA LEU A 100 9.79 -0.58 3.83
C LEU A 100 8.79 -0.47 2.67
N VAL A 101 9.16 0.29 1.65
CA VAL A 101 8.39 0.50 0.42
C VAL A 101 9.19 0.06 -0.79
N PHE A 102 8.49 -0.47 -1.78
CA PHE A 102 9.06 -1.07 -2.99
C PHE A 102 8.62 -0.28 -4.22
N PRO A 103 9.43 -0.18 -5.28
CA PRO A 103 9.00 0.41 -6.54
C PRO A 103 7.73 -0.25 -7.07
N VAL A 104 6.82 0.55 -7.65
CA VAL A 104 5.63 0.01 -8.34
C VAL A 104 6.03 -0.97 -9.45
N GLU A 105 7.18 -0.73 -10.07
CA GLU A 105 7.80 -1.57 -11.08
C GLU A 105 7.98 -3.02 -10.61
N THR A 106 8.22 -3.25 -9.32
CA THR A 106 8.30 -4.61 -8.75
C THR A 106 6.99 -5.38 -8.92
N VAL A 107 5.86 -4.71 -8.73
CA VAL A 107 4.52 -5.31 -8.92
C VAL A 107 4.23 -5.51 -10.41
N LEU A 108 4.52 -4.50 -11.24
CA LEU A 108 4.25 -4.54 -12.68
C LEU A 108 5.05 -5.65 -13.39
N ASN A 109 6.33 -5.78 -13.05
CA ASN A 109 7.23 -6.80 -13.60
C ASN A 109 6.83 -8.22 -13.15
N LYS A 110 6.24 -8.36 -11.95
CA LYS A 110 5.75 -9.65 -11.49
C LYS A 110 4.51 -10.06 -12.28
N LEU A 111 3.58 -9.14 -12.49
CA LEU A 111 2.40 -9.38 -13.32
C LEU A 111 2.77 -9.75 -14.76
N SER A 112 3.72 -9.05 -15.38
CA SER A 112 4.13 -9.38 -16.75
C SER A 112 4.71 -10.79 -16.88
N LYS A 113 5.44 -11.27 -15.87
CA LYS A 113 5.98 -12.65 -15.84
C LYS A 113 4.93 -13.72 -15.57
N THR A 114 3.79 -13.37 -14.99
CA THR A 114 2.70 -14.32 -14.71
C THR A 114 1.78 -14.53 -15.92
N TYR A 115 1.78 -13.58 -16.87
CA TYR A 115 0.92 -13.61 -18.06
C TYR A 115 1.72 -13.61 -19.38
N ALA A 116 3.02 -13.87 -19.33
CA ALA A 116 3.89 -14.13 -20.48
C ALA A 116 4.14 -15.63 -20.57
#